data_AF-A0A4U1L8A5-F1
#
_entry.id   AF-A0A4U1L8A5-F1
#
_cell.length_a   1.000
_cell.length_b   1.000
_cell.length_c   1.000
_cell.angle_alpha   90.00
_cell.angle_beta   90.00
_cell.angle_gamma   90.00
#
_symmetry.space_group_name_H-M   'P 1'
#
loop_
_entity.id
_entity.type
_entity.pdbx_description
1 polymer ?
#
loop_
_entity_poly.entity_id
_entity_poly.type
_entity_poly.pdbx_seq_one_letter_code
_entity_poly.pdbx_strand_id
1 'polypeptide(L)'
;MTATKQTNVRYAMVNMTKFKPGAARRANETISKTFMPSAKAAGIPMPSTYHPQTGEWDVIAIFPMADGISELEYSMTPSDAKWLAAMSKSLGGQDKAMALIDEYNGLIETNDRMLVHEHTD
;
A
#
# COMPACT_ATOMS: atom_id res chain seq x y z
N MET A 1 -7.23 -18.89 -34.70
CA MET A 1 -6.58 -18.15 -33.60
C MET A 1 -6.75 -18.97 -32.33
N THR A 2 -5.69 -19.14 -31.53
CA THR A 2 -5.74 -19.89 -30.28
C THR A 2 -5.43 -18.94 -29.14
N ALA A 3 -6.21 -18.97 -28.06
CA ALA A 3 -5.93 -18.16 -26.88
C ALA A 3 -4.62 -18.61 -26.23
N THR A 4 -3.81 -17.67 -25.77
CA THR A 4 -2.58 -17.96 -25.03
C THR A 4 -2.56 -17.14 -23.75
N LYS A 5 -2.32 -17.80 -22.62
CA LYS A 5 -2.21 -17.16 -21.30
C LYS A 5 -0.77 -16.74 -21.07
N GLN A 6 -0.55 -15.50 -20.62
CA GLN A 6 0.76 -15.05 -20.17
C GLN A 6 1.08 -15.73 -18.83
N THR A 7 2.23 -16.42 -18.77
CA THR A 7 2.68 -17.15 -17.56
C THR A 7 3.94 -16.55 -16.93
N ASN A 8 4.58 -15.60 -17.60
CA ASN A 8 5.81 -14.93 -17.20
C ASN A 8 5.53 -13.47 -16.82
N VAL A 9 4.50 -13.25 -16.00
CA VAL A 9 4.13 -11.91 -15.53
C VAL A 9 3.92 -11.89 -14.03
N ARG A 10 4.29 -10.76 -13.41
CA ARG A 10 3.95 -10.44 -12.01
C ARG A 10 3.09 -9.20 -11.97
N TYR A 11 2.07 -9.22 -11.13
CA TYR A 11 1.16 -8.09 -10.97
C TYR A 11 1.56 -7.25 -9.77
N ALA A 12 1.32 -5.94 -9.87
CA ALA A 12 1.51 -5.01 -8.78
C ALA A 12 0.44 -3.92 -8.80
N MET A 13 0.19 -3.33 -7.63
CA MET A 13 -0.60 -2.13 -7.48
C MET A 13 0.33 -0.93 -7.29
N VAL A 14 0.30 0.02 -8.21
CA VAL A 14 0.99 1.30 -8.08
C VAL A 14 0.05 2.29 -7.40
N ASN A 15 0.43 2.80 -6.24
CA ASN A 15 -0.27 3.85 -5.53
C ASN A 15 0.54 5.15 -5.62
N MET A 16 -0.03 6.16 -6.26
CA MET A 16 0.54 7.49 -6.41
C MET A 16 -0.23 8.44 -5.48
N THR A 17 0.46 9.04 -4.52
CA THR A 17 -0.16 9.82 -3.45
C THR A 17 0.36 11.25 -3.45
N LYS A 18 -0.57 12.19 -3.37
CA LYS A 18 -0.33 13.60 -3.12
C LYS A 18 -0.98 13.98 -1.79
N PHE A 19 -0.23 14.63 -0.90
CA PHE A 19 -0.72 15.06 0.40
C PHE A 19 -1.23 16.50 0.35
N LYS A 20 -2.14 16.83 1.27
CA LYS A 20 -2.57 18.21 1.47
C LYS A 20 -1.38 19.11 1.86
N PRO A 21 -1.40 20.41 1.55
CA PRO A 21 -0.35 21.33 1.95
C PRO A 21 -0.02 21.24 3.44
N GLY A 22 1.25 21.00 3.76
CA GLY A 22 1.75 20.85 5.15
C GLY A 22 1.52 19.48 5.80
N ALA A 23 0.79 18.55 5.15
CA ALA A 23 0.44 17.26 5.74
C ALA A 23 1.52 16.17 5.55
N ALA A 24 2.45 16.35 4.61
CA ALA A 24 3.46 15.36 4.24
C ALA A 24 4.32 14.87 5.43
N ARG A 25 4.71 15.78 6.34
CA ARG A 25 5.48 15.39 7.54
C ARG A 25 4.69 14.42 8.42
N ARG A 26 3.42 14.70 8.69
CA ARG A 26 2.58 13.85 9.52
C ARG A 26 2.31 12.50 8.84
N ALA A 27 2.06 12.51 7.53
CA ALA A 27 1.89 11.29 6.76
C ALA A 27 3.14 10.40 6.83
N ASN A 28 4.32 10.96 6.60
CA ASN A 28 5.59 10.24 6.69
C ASN A 28 5.88 9.72 8.11
N GLU A 29 5.53 10.47 9.15
CA GLU A 29 5.64 9.99 10.53
C GLU A 29 4.74 8.77 10.78
N THR A 30 3.48 8.81 10.33
CA THR A 30 2.55 7.67 10.43
C THR A 30 3.05 6.45 9.66
N ILE A 31 3.54 6.65 8.43
CA ILE A 31 4.08 5.57 7.59
C ILE A 31 5.28 4.92 8.28
N SER A 32 6.28 5.71 8.66
CA SER A 32 7.56 5.22 9.17
C SER A 32 7.47 4.63 10.58
N LYS A 33 6.64 5.21 11.47
CA LYS A 33 6.54 4.79 12.87
C LYS A 33 5.48 3.73 13.11
N THR A 34 4.52 3.57 12.20
CA THR A 34 3.40 2.64 12.41
C THR A 34 3.18 1.72 11.23
N PHE A 35 2.88 2.23 10.03
CA PHE A 35 2.45 1.36 8.91
C PHE A 35 3.55 0.39 8.47
N MET A 36 4.79 0.87 8.28
CA MET A 36 5.92 0.02 7.89
C MET A 36 6.29 -0.99 9.00
N PRO A 37 6.40 -0.60 10.29
CA PRO A 37 6.60 -1.56 11.38
C PRO A 37 5.50 -2.62 11.48
N SER A 38 4.23 -2.24 11.30
CA SER A 38 3.11 -3.20 11.33
C SER A 38 3.18 -4.18 10.16
N ALA A 39 3.51 -3.73 8.95
CA ALA A 39 3.70 -4.60 7.79
C ALA A 39 4.87 -5.57 8.00
N LYS A 40 6.00 -5.07 8.52
CA LYS A 40 7.15 -5.90 8.88
C LYS A 40 6.81 -6.95 9.93
N ALA A 41 6.09 -6.58 10.98
CA ALA A 41 5.66 -7.50 12.03
C ALA A 41 4.67 -8.56 11.53
N ALA A 42 3.87 -8.22 10.51
CA ALA A 42 2.92 -9.12 9.86
C ALA A 42 3.58 -10.02 8.78
N GLY A 43 4.87 -9.85 8.49
CA GLY A 43 5.57 -10.59 7.44
C GLY A 43 5.09 -10.25 6.03
N ILE A 44 4.55 -9.05 5.83
CA ILE A 44 4.00 -8.61 4.55
C ILE A 44 5.14 -8.01 3.71
N PRO A 45 5.24 -8.35 2.41
CA PRO A 45 6.18 -7.73 1.50
C PRO A 45 6.04 -6.21 1.52
N MET A 46 7.16 -5.51 1.71
CA MET A 46 7.18 -4.05 1.67
C MET A 46 7.04 -3.56 0.22
N PRO A 47 6.28 -2.47 -0.02
CA PRO A 47 6.29 -1.86 -1.33
C PRO A 47 7.66 -1.26 -1.66
N SER A 48 7.96 -1.16 -2.94
CA SER A 48 9.01 -0.22 -3.38
C SER A 48 8.45 1.19 -3.32
N THR A 49 9.08 2.06 -2.53
CA THR A 49 8.65 3.44 -2.33
C THR A 49 9.61 4.41 -2.99
N TYR A 50 9.07 5.34 -3.76
CA TYR A 50 9.80 6.41 -4.42
C TYR A 50 9.22 7.76 -3.99
N HIS A 51 10.11 8.75 -3.84
CA HIS A 51 9.77 10.14 -3.53
C HIS A 51 10.14 11.00 -4.73
N PRO A 52 9.19 11.29 -5.64
CA PRO A 52 9.47 12.09 -6.82
C PRO A 52 10.04 13.46 -6.43
N GLN A 53 11.07 13.90 -7.15
CA GLN A 53 11.65 15.25 -6.98
C GLN A 53 10.98 16.29 -7.89
N THR A 54 10.19 15.81 -8.85
CA THR A 54 9.46 16.60 -9.84
C THR A 54 8.13 15.89 -10.15
N GLY A 55 7.18 16.62 -10.72
CA GLY A 55 5.82 16.11 -10.94
C GLY A 55 4.90 16.48 -9.77
N GLU A 56 3.69 15.94 -9.78
CA GLU A 56 2.64 16.33 -8.83
C GLU A 56 2.50 15.41 -7.61
N TRP A 57 3.23 14.30 -7.58
CA TRP A 57 3.10 13.24 -6.58
C TRP A 57 4.20 13.33 -5.53
N ASP A 58 3.84 13.14 -4.26
CA ASP A 58 4.78 13.13 -3.13
C ASP A 58 5.36 11.74 -2.88
N VAL A 59 4.56 10.70 -3.12
CA VAL A 59 4.93 9.30 -2.89
C VAL A 59 4.38 8.41 -4.00
N ILE A 60 5.23 7.54 -4.54
CA ILE A 60 4.83 6.43 -5.40
C ILE A 60 5.21 5.13 -4.68
N ALA A 61 4.22 4.30 -4.35
CA ALA A 61 4.43 3.02 -3.69
C ALA A 61 3.94 1.89 -4.59
N ILE A 62 4.82 0.95 -4.91
CA ILE A 62 4.53 -0.22 -5.76
C ILE A 62 4.38 -1.44 -4.85
N PHE A 63 3.14 -1.89 -4.68
CA PHE A 63 2.79 -3.05 -3.86
C PHE A 63 2.76 -4.30 -4.74
N PRO A 64 3.62 -5.30 -4.49
CA PRO A 64 3.54 -6.57 -5.21
C PRO A 64 2.25 -7.31 -4.83
N MET A 65 1.59 -7.91 -5.83
CA MET A 65 0.48 -8.83 -5.61
C MET A 65 1.04 -10.25 -5.55
N ALA A 66 1.31 -10.73 -4.34
CA ALA A 66 1.96 -12.00 -4.07
C ALA A 66 1.16 -13.20 -4.59
N ASP A 67 -0.18 -13.13 -4.49
CA ASP A 67 -1.08 -14.15 -5.03
C ASP A 67 -1.52 -13.83 -6.48
N GLY A 68 -0.84 -12.88 -7.13
CA GLY A 68 -1.14 -12.44 -8.49
C GLY A 68 -2.51 -11.78 -8.61
N ILE A 69 -3.09 -11.81 -9.82
CA ILE A 69 -4.32 -11.08 -10.13
C ILE A 69 -5.54 -11.51 -9.29
N SER A 70 -5.56 -12.72 -8.73
CA SER A 70 -6.66 -13.19 -7.86
C SER A 70 -6.76 -12.42 -6.55
N GLU A 71 -5.75 -11.63 -6.15
CA GLU A 71 -5.91 -10.73 -5.00
C GLU A 71 -7.06 -9.71 -5.19
N LEU A 72 -7.45 -9.41 -6.42
CA LEU A 72 -8.58 -8.53 -6.73
C LEU A 72 -9.95 -9.14 -6.40
N GLU A 73 -10.01 -10.43 -6.11
CA GLU A 73 -11.25 -11.11 -5.70
C GLU A 73 -11.60 -10.83 -4.23
N TYR A 74 -10.67 -10.27 -3.46
CA TYR A 74 -10.86 -9.96 -2.04
C TYR A 74 -11.36 -8.53 -1.83
N SER A 75 -12.36 -8.37 -0.94
CA SER A 75 -12.69 -7.06 -0.38
C SER A 75 -11.70 -6.60 0.70
N MET A 76 -11.02 -7.55 1.33
CA MET A 76 -9.89 -7.37 2.24
C MET A 76 -8.97 -8.60 2.08
N THR A 77 -7.72 -8.39 1.69
CA THR A 77 -6.80 -9.51 1.47
C THR A 77 -6.36 -10.12 2.80
N PRO A 78 -5.89 -11.38 2.82
CA PRO A 78 -5.26 -11.96 4.01
C PRO A 78 -4.08 -11.12 4.53
N SER A 79 -3.35 -10.44 3.64
CA SER A 79 -2.28 -9.51 4.00
C SER A 79 -2.83 -8.27 4.72
N ASP A 80 -3.89 -7.64 4.20
CA ASP A 80 -4.54 -6.49 4.86
C ASP A 80 -5.03 -6.85 6.26
N ALA A 81 -5.64 -8.03 6.41
CA ALA A 81 -6.11 -8.53 7.70
C ALA A 81 -4.95 -8.69 8.71
N LYS A 82 -3.83 -9.27 8.28
CA LYS A 82 -2.63 -9.43 9.11
C LYS A 82 -2.01 -8.08 9.48
N TRP A 83 -1.97 -7.14 8.52
CA TRP A 83 -1.46 -5.80 8.75
C TRP A 83 -2.27 -5.05 9.80
N LEU A 84 -3.60 -5.05 9.64
CA LEU A 84 -4.52 -4.41 10.58
C LEU A 84 -4.44 -5.04 11.97
N ALA A 85 -4.34 -6.37 12.05
CA ALA A 85 -4.17 -7.07 13.32
C ALA A 85 -2.84 -6.70 14.02
N ALA A 86 -1.74 -6.66 13.29
CA ALA A 86 -0.43 -6.26 13.81
C ALA A 86 -0.44 -4.79 14.30
N MET A 87 -1.06 -3.90 13.53
CA MET A 87 -1.22 -2.50 13.89
C MET A 87 -2.09 -2.35 15.15
N SER A 88 -3.25 -3.00 15.18
CA SER A 88 -4.18 -2.98 16.32
C SER A 88 -3.51 -3.46 17.60
N LYS A 89 -2.71 -4.52 17.52
CA LYS A 89 -1.92 -5.01 18.66
C LYS A 89 -0.93 -3.95 19.16
N SER A 90 -0.24 -3.25 18.26
CA SER A 90 0.77 -2.25 18.62
C SER A 90 0.16 -0.96 19.21
N LEU A 91 -1.01 -0.54 18.72
CA LEU A 91 -1.68 0.69 19.15
C LEU A 91 -2.60 0.48 20.36
N GLY A 92 -2.86 -0.78 20.73
CA GLY A 92 -3.69 -1.13 21.88
C GLY A 92 -5.19 -1.15 21.56
N GLY A 93 -5.57 -1.63 20.38
CA GLY A 93 -6.96 -1.85 19.98
C GLY A 93 -7.23 -1.52 18.51
N GLN A 94 -8.27 -2.14 17.97
CA GLN A 94 -8.72 -1.91 16.59
C GLN A 94 -9.21 -0.47 16.38
N ASP A 95 -9.94 0.09 17.35
CA ASP A 95 -10.45 1.47 17.25
C ASP A 95 -9.33 2.50 17.06
N LYS A 96 -8.19 2.30 17.72
CA LYS A 96 -7.01 3.18 17.58
C LYS A 96 -6.31 2.99 16.23
N ALA A 97 -6.28 1.77 15.71
CA ALA A 97 -5.75 1.51 14.39
C ALA A 97 -6.63 2.17 13.31
N MET A 98 -7.96 2.01 13.41
CA MET A 98 -8.90 2.64 12.49
C MET A 98 -8.83 4.17 12.57
N ALA A 99 -8.78 4.75 13.78
CA ALA A 99 -8.63 6.19 13.93
C ALA A 99 -7.34 6.74 13.29
N LEU A 100 -6.23 6.00 13.38
CA LEU A 100 -4.97 6.39 12.72
C LEU A 100 -5.04 6.25 11.19
N ILE A 101 -5.72 5.21 10.69
CA ILE A 101 -5.97 5.03 9.25
C ILE A 101 -6.85 6.17 8.73
N ASP A 102 -7.91 6.53 9.44
CA ASP A 102 -8.79 7.64 9.10
C ASP A 102 -8.06 8.99 9.14
N GLU A 103 -7.23 9.20 10.17
CA GLU A 103 -6.36 10.38 10.24
C GLU A 103 -5.46 10.45 9.00
N TYR A 104 -4.75 9.36 8.68
CA TYR A 104 -3.86 9.29 7.52
C TYR A 104 -4.59 9.56 6.21
N ASN A 105 -5.77 8.96 6.01
CA ASN A 105 -6.61 9.21 4.84
C ASN A 105 -7.03 10.69 4.75
N GLY A 106 -7.28 11.33 5.89
CA GLY A 106 -7.55 12.76 5.97
C GLY A 106 -6.38 13.66 5.55
N LEU A 107 -5.13 13.15 5.53
CA LEU A 107 -3.93 13.89 5.09
C LEU A 107 -3.76 13.88 3.57
N ILE A 108 -4.42 12.97 2.87
CA ILE A 108 -4.30 12.78 1.42
C ILE A 108 -5.14 13.85 0.70
N GLU A 109 -4.54 14.51 -0.28
CA GLU A 109 -5.26 15.37 -1.24
C GLU A 109 -5.78 14.54 -2.41
N THR A 110 -4.93 13.68 -2.96
CA THR A 110 -5.28 12.81 -4.10
C THR A 110 -4.50 11.51 -4.03
N ASN A 111 -5.13 10.42 -4.42
CA ASN A 111 -4.51 9.10 -4.52
C ASN A 111 -5.00 8.42 -5.79
N ASP A 112 -4.07 8.12 -6.69
CA ASP A 112 -4.33 7.34 -7.89
C ASP A 112 -3.76 5.95 -7.74
N ARG A 113 -4.53 4.95 -8.17
CA ARG A 113 -4.15 3.53 -8.09
C ARG A 113 -4.22 2.89 -9.45
N MET A 114 -3.16 2.18 -9.82
CA MET A 114 -3.05 1.52 -11.11
C MET A 114 -2.63 0.07 -10.91
N LEU A 115 -3.37 -0.85 -11.53
CA LEU A 115 -2.93 -2.22 -11.69
C LEU A 115 -1.93 -2.28 -12.85
N VAL A 116 -0.76 -2.84 -12.57
CA VAL A 116 0.29 -3.06 -13.58
C VAL A 116 0.72 -4.52 -13.57
N HIS A 117 1.35 -4.95 -14.65
CA HIS A 117 2.17 -6.15 -14.64
C HIS A 117 3.54 -5.87 -15.23
N GLU A 118 4.54 -6.61 -14.76
CA GLU A 118 5.87 -6.68 -15.36
C GLU A 118 6.08 -8.05 -15.98
N HIS A 119 6.89 -8.10 -17.04
CA HIS A 119 7.37 -9.36 -17.59
C HIS A 119 8.53 -9.87 -16.74
N THR A 120 8.50 -11.15 -16.41
CA THR A 120 9.62 -11.83 -15.76
C THR A 120 10.42 -12.58 -16.80
N ASP A 121 11.75 -12.47 -16.74
CA ASP A 121 12.68 -13.27 -17.52
C ASP A 121 12.68 -14.76 -17.10
#